data_AF-A0AA39JWV7-F1
#
_entry.id   AF-A0AA39JWV7-F1
#
_cell.length_a   1.000
_cell.length_b   1.000
_cell.length_c   1.000
_cell.angle_alpha   90.00
_cell.angle_beta   90.00
_cell.angle_gamma   90.00
#
_symmetry.space_group_name_H-M   'P 1'
#
loop_
_entity.id
_entity.type
_entity.pdbx_description
1 polymer ?
#
loop_
_entity_poly.entity_id
_entity_poly.type
_entity_poly.pdbx_seq_one_letter_code
_entity_poly.pdbx_strand_id
1 'polypeptide(L)'
;MFSCLSSLSLGDAPDRARLQANSDRTFLSLSKSSITAITSPSKASFLETPFGVACLILTSKSQDKVATASFRTIIQSAIQSVVKESSHDTWDDDGCEALYGRAGLLYGLLRLRKNELVSARDIELVVSSIMTRGRFGASVYRDSIPSQQQSPALMWSWHGKRYLGAAHGVAGILQTVLACPLDLLNPYIPDILDTVEWLMDCQDEEGNWPTKAPRHGKVSGDEKNELVQWCHGAIGIVMLLSTVLKLSSQNLQEFRLPVHLLNKATVSIRKGASLVYRHGFLRKGVGLCHGVGGSIYALLSTSDALALVPGDSDHKHNSLYYFQRAVHLAYLSTSYEKLTEDGEMGVPDRPGSLYEGLAGMCCAWGEIARRTAAIDVEGKAGSEHSNPQPLSIASGFPGYDDL
;
A
#
# COMPACT_ATOMS: atom_id res chain seq x y z
N MET A 1 -2.40 22.18 23.44
CA MET A 1 -2.27 21.52 22.12
C MET A 1 -3.58 20.88 21.65
N PHE A 2 -4.36 20.21 22.51
CA PHE A 2 -5.64 19.57 22.14
C PHE A 2 -6.88 20.48 22.07
N SER A 3 -6.79 21.76 22.46
CA SER A 3 -7.95 22.67 22.50
C SER A 3 -8.25 23.40 21.18
N CYS A 4 -7.41 23.25 20.15
CA CYS A 4 -7.55 23.99 18.88
C CYS A 4 -8.09 23.12 17.73
N LEU A 5 -8.27 21.80 17.94
CA LEU A 5 -8.82 20.87 16.93
C LEU A 5 -10.35 20.74 17.03
N SER A 6 -10.96 21.17 18.13
CA SER A 6 -12.42 21.15 18.33
C SER A 6 -13.17 22.27 17.61
N SER A 7 -12.46 23.22 16.97
CA SER A 7 -13.05 24.37 16.27
C SER A 7 -13.14 24.22 14.75
N LEU A 8 -12.72 23.09 14.17
CA LEU A 8 -12.95 22.79 12.76
C LEU A 8 -14.41 22.36 12.55
N SER A 9 -15.27 23.37 12.39
CA SER A 9 -16.62 23.20 11.84
C SER A 9 -16.51 22.55 10.46
N LEU A 10 -17.03 21.33 10.32
CA LEU A 10 -17.30 20.74 9.02
C LEU A 10 -18.35 21.62 8.35
N GLY A 11 -17.97 22.29 7.25
CA GLY A 11 -18.79 23.30 6.56
C GLY A 11 -20.27 22.94 6.39
N ASP A 12 -21.10 23.99 6.37
CA ASP A 12 -22.56 23.92 6.41
C ASP A 12 -23.15 22.93 5.39
N ALA A 13 -24.24 22.26 5.78
CA ALA A 13 -25.01 21.30 4.97
C ALA A 13 -25.20 21.66 3.46
N PRO A 14 -25.45 22.92 3.05
CA PRO A 14 -25.51 23.32 1.64
C PRO A 14 -24.22 23.10 0.84
N ASP A 15 -23.03 23.22 1.44
CA ASP A 15 -21.77 22.98 0.74
C ASP A 15 -21.51 21.48 0.52
N ARG A 16 -21.94 20.63 1.46
CA ARG A 16 -21.92 19.16 1.28
C ARG A 16 -22.82 18.72 0.12
N ALA A 17 -24.03 19.26 0.04
CA ALA A 17 -24.97 18.94 -1.05
C ALA A 17 -24.46 19.41 -2.42
N ARG A 18 -23.80 20.58 -2.48
CA ARG A 18 -23.18 21.10 -3.70
C ARG A 18 -21.96 20.29 -4.14
N LEU A 19 -21.09 19.90 -3.21
CA LEU A 19 -19.94 19.03 -3.49
C LEU A 19 -20.40 17.66 -4.01
N GLN A 20 -21.45 17.10 -3.42
CA GLN A 20 -22.03 15.82 -3.82
C GLN A 20 -22.71 15.89 -5.20
N ALA A 21 -23.46 16.96 -5.49
CA ALA A 21 -24.06 17.15 -6.81
C ALA A 21 -23.03 17.36 -7.94
N ASN A 22 -21.90 18.02 -7.63
CA ASN A 22 -20.80 18.21 -8.57
C ASN A 22 -19.99 16.92 -8.79
N SER A 23 -19.81 16.08 -7.76
CA SER A 23 -19.20 14.76 -7.94
C SER A 23 -20.07 13.89 -8.85
N ASP A 24 -21.37 13.85 -8.62
CA ASP A 24 -22.31 13.01 -9.38
C ASP A 24 -22.36 13.41 -10.87
N ARG A 25 -22.33 14.72 -11.17
CA ARG A 25 -22.24 15.23 -12.56
C ARG A 25 -20.92 14.90 -13.24
N THR A 26 -19.81 14.90 -12.51
CA THR A 26 -18.48 14.58 -13.06
C THR A 26 -18.40 13.10 -13.41
N PHE A 27 -18.90 12.22 -12.53
CA PHE A 27 -19.01 10.78 -12.77
C PHE A 27 -19.85 10.44 -14.01
N LEU A 28 -20.96 11.17 -14.23
CA LEU A 28 -21.82 11.03 -15.42
C LEU A 28 -21.17 11.48 -16.74
N SER A 29 -20.18 12.38 -16.70
CA SER A 29 -19.44 12.78 -17.92
C SER A 29 -18.32 11.79 -18.28
N LEU A 30 -17.71 11.18 -17.26
CA LEU A 30 -16.68 10.13 -17.40
C LEU A 30 -17.28 8.82 -17.94
N SER A 31 -18.53 8.50 -17.59
CA SER A 31 -19.21 7.30 -18.09
C SER A 31 -19.53 7.35 -19.60
N LYS A 32 -19.62 8.54 -20.19
CA LYS A 32 -19.98 8.71 -21.61
C LYS A 32 -18.81 8.74 -22.58
N SER A 33 -17.57 8.96 -22.10
CA SER A 33 -16.43 9.29 -22.98
C SER A 33 -15.35 8.20 -23.12
N SER A 34 -15.30 7.16 -22.27
CA SER A 34 -14.14 6.25 -22.26
C SER A 34 -14.40 4.78 -21.89
N ILE A 35 -15.58 4.22 -22.17
CA ILE A 35 -15.84 2.77 -21.95
C ILE A 35 -15.25 1.96 -23.10
N THR A 36 -13.92 1.83 -23.12
CA THR A 36 -13.22 0.87 -23.98
C THR A 36 -13.03 -0.44 -23.21
N ALA A 37 -13.29 -1.57 -23.87
CA ALA A 37 -13.01 -2.88 -23.29
C ALA A 37 -11.53 -2.98 -22.89
N ILE A 38 -11.26 -3.48 -21.68
CA ILE A 38 -9.90 -3.73 -21.22
C ILE A 38 -9.37 -4.95 -21.98
N THR A 39 -8.30 -4.75 -22.75
CA THR A 39 -7.70 -5.80 -23.59
C THR A 39 -6.43 -6.40 -22.99
N SER A 40 -5.92 -5.83 -21.90
CA SER A 40 -4.69 -6.22 -21.24
C SER A 40 -4.82 -5.97 -19.73
N PRO A 41 -4.49 -6.95 -18.87
CA PRO A 41 -4.56 -6.79 -17.42
C PRO A 41 -3.49 -5.84 -16.88
N SER A 42 -2.42 -5.61 -17.64
CA SER A 42 -1.41 -4.57 -17.36
C SER A 42 -1.86 -3.14 -17.71
N LYS A 43 -3.16 -2.97 -17.98
CA LYS A 43 -3.85 -1.69 -18.19
C LYS A 43 -5.21 -1.69 -17.47
N ALA A 44 -5.28 -2.40 -16.35
CA ALA A 44 -6.53 -2.66 -15.62
C ALA A 44 -6.43 -2.35 -14.12
N SER A 45 -5.45 -1.57 -13.69
CA SER A 45 -5.23 -1.26 -12.28
C SER A 45 -6.22 -0.24 -11.72
N PHE A 46 -6.37 -0.23 -10.40
CA PHE A 46 -7.22 0.75 -9.72
C PHE A 46 -6.70 2.20 -9.79
N LEU A 47 -5.39 2.45 -9.72
CA LEU A 47 -4.88 3.82 -9.57
C LEU A 47 -4.79 4.60 -10.89
N GLU A 48 -4.28 3.97 -11.94
CA GLU A 48 -3.90 4.68 -13.17
C GLU A 48 -4.79 4.36 -14.38
N THR A 49 -5.92 3.67 -14.17
CA THR A 49 -6.79 3.25 -15.28
C THR A 49 -8.27 3.52 -15.01
N PRO A 50 -9.12 3.56 -16.05
CA PRO A 50 -10.58 3.69 -15.90
C PRO A 50 -11.22 2.62 -15.01
N PHE A 51 -10.53 1.48 -14.78
CA PHE A 51 -10.99 0.43 -13.88
C PHE A 51 -11.19 0.94 -12.44
N GLY A 52 -10.33 1.82 -11.93
CA GLY A 52 -10.50 2.41 -10.60
C GLY A 52 -11.74 3.26 -10.47
N VAL A 53 -12.00 4.10 -11.47
CA VAL A 53 -13.22 4.92 -11.53
C VAL A 53 -14.46 4.03 -11.56
N ALA A 54 -14.44 2.96 -12.35
CA ALA A 54 -15.50 1.96 -12.37
C ALA A 54 -15.72 1.33 -10.98
N CYS A 55 -14.64 0.95 -10.29
CA CYS A 55 -14.71 0.39 -8.93
C CYS A 55 -15.33 1.38 -7.93
N LEU A 56 -14.95 2.65 -7.98
CA LEU A 56 -15.47 3.70 -7.10
C LEU A 56 -16.96 3.96 -7.34
N ILE A 57 -17.40 3.99 -8.61
CA ILE A 57 -18.82 4.19 -8.93
C ILE A 57 -19.65 2.99 -8.47
N LEU A 58 -19.18 1.77 -8.73
CA LEU A 58 -19.89 0.53 -8.36
C LEU A 58 -19.99 0.34 -6.84
N THR A 59 -19.01 0.84 -6.08
CA THR A 59 -19.02 0.80 -4.61
C THR A 59 -19.70 2.02 -3.97
N SER A 60 -20.17 2.99 -4.76
CA SER A 60 -20.86 4.18 -4.26
C SER A 60 -22.29 3.88 -3.81
N LYS A 61 -22.80 4.66 -2.86
CA LYS A 61 -24.17 4.51 -2.33
C LYS A 61 -25.27 4.93 -3.32
N SER A 62 -24.92 5.74 -4.32
CA SER A 62 -25.85 6.31 -5.30
C SER A 62 -25.66 5.65 -6.67
N GLN A 63 -25.98 4.36 -6.77
CA GLN A 63 -25.75 3.61 -8.00
C GLN A 63 -26.72 4.01 -9.12
N ASP A 64 -26.18 4.58 -10.20
CA ASP A 64 -26.87 4.69 -11.48
C ASP A 64 -26.88 3.32 -12.17
N LYS A 65 -28.08 2.73 -12.34
CA LYS A 65 -28.26 1.39 -12.93
C LYS A 65 -27.64 1.26 -14.34
N VAL A 66 -27.66 2.31 -15.15
CA VAL A 66 -27.13 2.28 -16.53
C VAL A 66 -25.60 2.30 -16.51
N ALA A 67 -25.01 3.12 -15.64
CA ALA A 67 -23.58 3.16 -15.43
C ALA A 67 -23.07 1.83 -14.85
N THR A 68 -23.78 1.26 -13.88
CA THR A 68 -23.47 -0.03 -13.24
C THR A 68 -23.38 -1.18 -14.25
N ALA A 69 -24.32 -1.27 -15.20
CA ALA A 69 -24.31 -2.31 -16.22
C ALA A 69 -23.04 -2.23 -17.10
N SER A 70 -22.68 -1.03 -17.53
CA SER A 70 -21.52 -0.80 -18.40
C SER A 70 -20.19 -1.07 -17.67
N PHE A 71 -20.10 -0.72 -16.38
CA PHE A 71 -18.91 -1.01 -15.57
C PHE A 71 -18.73 -2.48 -15.23
N ARG A 72 -19.83 -3.26 -15.16
CA ARG A 72 -19.74 -4.71 -15.01
C ARG A 72 -19.05 -5.37 -16.20
N THR A 73 -19.30 -4.89 -17.42
CA THR A 73 -18.62 -5.35 -18.62
C THR A 73 -17.11 -5.05 -18.59
N ILE A 74 -16.71 -3.89 -18.05
CA ILE A 74 -15.29 -3.55 -17.87
C ILE A 74 -14.60 -4.55 -16.94
N ILE A 75 -15.23 -4.88 -15.79
CA ILE A 75 -14.69 -5.86 -14.83
C ILE A 75 -14.54 -7.24 -15.48
N GLN A 76 -15.59 -7.72 -16.16
CA GLN A 76 -15.56 -9.01 -16.83
C GLN A 76 -14.48 -9.06 -17.92
N SER A 77 -14.32 -7.98 -18.69
CA SER A 77 -13.28 -7.88 -19.72
C SER A 77 -11.87 -7.92 -19.10
N ALA A 78 -11.66 -7.25 -17.96
CA ALA A 78 -10.39 -7.28 -17.24
C ALA A 78 -10.05 -8.72 -16.78
N ILE A 79 -11.00 -9.41 -16.15
CA ILE A 79 -10.80 -10.81 -15.71
C ILE A 79 -10.53 -11.73 -16.91
N GLN A 80 -11.32 -11.60 -17.99
CA GLN A 80 -11.13 -12.38 -19.21
C GLN A 80 -9.77 -12.13 -19.86
N SER A 81 -9.24 -10.90 -19.81
CA SER A 81 -7.90 -10.59 -20.32
C SER A 81 -6.81 -11.35 -19.55
N VAL A 82 -6.96 -11.52 -18.23
CA VAL A 82 -6.04 -12.34 -17.41
C VAL A 82 -6.09 -13.81 -17.85
N VAL A 83 -7.29 -14.36 -18.05
CA VAL A 83 -7.48 -15.75 -18.50
C VAL A 83 -6.85 -15.96 -19.86
N LYS A 84 -7.13 -15.06 -20.80
CA LYS A 84 -6.57 -15.11 -22.16
C LYS A 84 -5.04 -15.11 -22.11
N GLU A 85 -4.44 -14.15 -21.42
CA GLU A 85 -2.97 -14.08 -21.34
C GLU A 85 -2.34 -15.26 -20.59
N SER A 86 -3.03 -15.83 -19.60
CA SER A 86 -2.52 -17.00 -18.85
C SER A 86 -2.71 -18.32 -19.61
N SER A 87 -3.43 -18.31 -20.74
CA SER A 87 -3.60 -19.47 -21.63
C SER A 87 -2.52 -19.62 -22.69
N HIS A 88 -1.63 -18.63 -22.82
CA HIS A 88 -0.49 -18.70 -23.73
C HIS A 88 0.65 -19.52 -23.11
N ASP A 89 1.33 -20.32 -23.94
CA ASP A 89 2.49 -21.11 -23.50
C ASP A 89 3.75 -20.26 -23.23
N THR A 90 3.67 -18.95 -23.49
CA THR A 90 4.74 -17.98 -23.23
C THR A 90 4.42 -17.18 -21.97
N TRP A 91 5.23 -17.38 -20.94
CA TRP A 91 5.18 -16.59 -19.71
C TRP A 91 6.15 -15.42 -19.78
N ASP A 92 5.73 -14.27 -19.26
CA ASP A 92 6.60 -13.13 -18.95
C ASP A 92 6.47 -12.78 -17.45
N ASP A 93 7.43 -12.05 -16.91
CA ASP A 93 7.45 -11.61 -15.50
C ASP A 93 7.01 -10.14 -15.32
N ASP A 94 6.48 -9.49 -16.36
CA ASP A 94 6.09 -8.06 -16.36
C ASP A 94 4.58 -7.88 -16.07
N GLY A 95 4.17 -6.65 -15.81
CA GLY A 95 2.76 -6.26 -15.82
C GLY A 95 1.97 -6.75 -14.61
N CYS A 96 2.66 -7.07 -13.52
CA CYS A 96 2.06 -7.50 -12.26
C CYS A 96 1.96 -6.39 -11.20
N GLU A 97 2.63 -5.25 -11.40
CA GLU A 97 2.77 -4.23 -10.36
C GLU A 97 1.49 -3.44 -10.02
N ALA A 98 1.57 -2.54 -9.02
CA ALA A 98 0.39 -1.95 -8.39
C ALA A 98 -0.24 -0.80 -9.22
N LEU A 99 0.57 -0.04 -9.96
CA LEU A 99 0.07 1.16 -10.63
C LEU A 99 -0.64 0.88 -11.94
N TYR A 100 -0.24 -0.15 -12.70
CA TYR A 100 -0.79 -0.49 -14.02
C TYR A 100 -1.17 -1.98 -14.13
N GLY A 101 -0.51 -2.83 -13.34
CA GLY A 101 -0.51 -4.27 -13.42
C GLY A 101 -1.64 -5.02 -12.72
N ARG A 102 -1.47 -6.34 -12.71
CA ARG A 102 -2.39 -7.31 -12.12
C ARG A 102 -2.61 -7.12 -10.62
N ALA A 103 -1.62 -6.66 -9.86
CA ALA A 103 -1.83 -6.34 -8.44
C ALA A 103 -2.80 -5.16 -8.29
N GLY A 104 -2.64 -4.10 -9.10
CA GLY A 104 -3.61 -3.00 -9.10
C GLY A 104 -5.03 -3.42 -9.50
N LEU A 105 -5.15 -4.38 -10.44
CA LEU A 105 -6.43 -5.00 -10.80
C LEU A 105 -7.01 -5.79 -9.60
N LEU A 106 -6.18 -6.64 -8.98
CA LEU A 106 -6.55 -7.46 -7.83
C LEU A 106 -7.06 -6.60 -6.68
N TYR A 107 -6.41 -5.47 -6.38
CA TYR A 107 -6.89 -4.51 -5.37
C TYR A 107 -8.34 -4.07 -5.65
N GLY A 108 -8.64 -3.65 -6.89
CA GLY A 108 -10.00 -3.24 -7.24
C GLY A 108 -11.01 -4.38 -7.18
N LEU A 109 -10.63 -5.60 -7.58
CA LEU A 109 -11.47 -6.80 -7.44
C LEU A 109 -11.78 -7.12 -5.97
N LEU A 110 -10.79 -7.02 -5.07
CA LEU A 110 -10.99 -7.20 -3.63
C LEU A 110 -11.96 -6.16 -3.07
N ARG A 111 -11.87 -4.90 -3.52
CA ARG A 111 -12.80 -3.83 -3.13
C ARG A 111 -14.25 -4.12 -3.59
N LEU A 112 -14.39 -4.68 -4.79
CA LEU A 112 -15.68 -5.05 -5.37
C LEU A 112 -16.29 -6.30 -4.74
N ARG A 113 -15.48 -7.19 -4.18
CA ARG A 113 -15.93 -8.41 -3.50
C ARG A 113 -16.93 -8.12 -2.37
N LYS A 114 -16.75 -7.01 -1.65
CA LYS A 114 -17.67 -6.56 -0.57
C LYS A 114 -19.12 -6.34 -1.07
N ASN A 115 -19.32 -6.16 -2.37
CA ASN A 115 -20.61 -5.96 -3.00
C ASN A 115 -21.07 -7.18 -3.84
N GLU A 116 -20.43 -8.35 -3.66
CA GLU A 116 -20.75 -9.61 -4.38
C GLU A 116 -20.66 -9.51 -5.92
N LEU A 117 -19.95 -8.49 -6.44
CA LEU A 117 -19.78 -8.27 -7.88
C LEU A 117 -18.69 -9.15 -8.50
N VAL A 118 -17.84 -9.75 -7.67
CA VAL A 118 -16.68 -10.56 -8.05
C VAL A 118 -16.70 -11.84 -7.21
N SER A 119 -16.48 -12.99 -7.85
CA SER A 119 -16.45 -14.29 -7.18
C SER A 119 -15.07 -14.59 -6.57
N ALA A 120 -15.01 -15.53 -5.62
CA ALA A 120 -13.73 -16.04 -5.12
C ALA A 120 -12.87 -16.64 -6.24
N ARG A 121 -13.50 -17.25 -7.25
CA ARG A 121 -12.81 -17.81 -8.41
C ARG A 121 -12.13 -16.75 -9.26
N ASP A 122 -12.76 -15.59 -9.44
CA ASP A 122 -12.15 -14.48 -10.19
C ASP A 122 -10.89 -13.97 -9.49
N ILE A 123 -10.92 -13.87 -8.16
CA ILE A 123 -9.76 -13.48 -7.34
C ILE A 123 -8.66 -14.54 -7.46
N GLU A 124 -9.01 -15.83 -7.31
CA GLU A 124 -8.08 -16.95 -7.43
C GLU A 124 -7.37 -16.98 -8.79
N LEU A 125 -8.08 -16.70 -9.89
CA LEU A 125 -7.51 -16.62 -11.24
C LEU A 125 -6.42 -15.54 -11.33
N VAL A 126 -6.67 -14.35 -10.79
CA VAL A 126 -5.69 -13.25 -10.81
C VAL A 126 -4.50 -13.55 -9.89
N VAL A 127 -4.75 -14.06 -8.68
CA VAL A 127 -3.68 -14.49 -7.76
C VAL A 127 -2.80 -15.55 -8.42
N SER A 128 -3.39 -16.61 -8.98
CA SER A 128 -2.63 -17.68 -9.65
C SER A 128 -1.78 -17.14 -10.81
N SER A 129 -2.31 -16.20 -11.60
CA SER A 129 -1.54 -15.52 -12.66
C SER A 129 -0.35 -14.75 -12.12
N ILE A 130 -0.53 -13.95 -11.05
CA ILE A 130 0.54 -13.19 -10.39
C ILE A 130 1.63 -14.12 -9.85
N MET A 131 1.23 -15.17 -9.12
CA MET A 131 2.16 -16.10 -8.46
C MET A 131 2.96 -16.92 -9.48
N THR A 132 2.32 -17.39 -10.55
CA THR A 132 3.00 -18.14 -11.63
C THR A 132 4.06 -17.28 -12.32
N ARG A 133 3.72 -16.03 -12.64
CA ARG A 133 4.66 -15.06 -13.22
C ARG A 133 5.78 -14.69 -12.25
N GLY A 134 5.49 -14.66 -10.95
CA GLY A 134 6.49 -14.43 -9.89
C GLY A 134 7.52 -15.54 -9.81
N ARG A 135 7.09 -16.81 -9.88
CA ARG A 135 7.98 -17.97 -9.92
C ARG A 135 8.84 -17.97 -11.19
N PHE A 136 8.25 -17.63 -12.34
CA PHE A 136 8.99 -17.50 -13.60
C PHE A 136 10.03 -16.36 -13.53
N GLY A 137 9.64 -15.18 -13.06
CA GLY A 137 10.57 -14.06 -12.91
C GLY A 137 11.69 -14.34 -11.90
N ALA A 138 11.40 -15.14 -10.86
CA ALA A 138 12.42 -15.62 -9.92
C ALA A 138 13.44 -16.54 -10.59
N SER A 139 13.01 -17.45 -11.48
CA SER A 139 13.96 -18.27 -12.23
C SER A 139 14.83 -17.44 -13.17
N VAL A 140 14.23 -16.50 -13.92
CA VAL A 140 14.98 -15.59 -14.79
C VAL A 140 15.95 -14.71 -13.98
N TYR A 141 15.55 -14.26 -12.80
CA TYR A 141 16.41 -13.46 -11.92
C TYR A 141 17.60 -14.27 -11.41
N ARG A 142 17.36 -15.49 -10.92
CA ARG A 142 18.40 -16.40 -10.44
C ARG A 142 19.45 -16.68 -11.51
N ASP A 143 19.05 -16.86 -12.76
CA ASP A 143 19.97 -17.09 -13.87
C ASP A 143 20.77 -15.83 -14.25
N SER A 144 20.34 -14.65 -13.76
CA SER A 144 20.97 -13.35 -14.03
C SER A 144 21.89 -12.83 -12.91
N ILE A 145 22.08 -13.60 -11.84
CA ILE A 145 22.95 -13.27 -10.69
C ILE A 145 24.03 -14.35 -10.49
N PRO A 146 25.15 -14.05 -9.79
CA PRO A 146 26.17 -15.05 -9.47
C PRO A 146 25.57 -16.21 -8.66
N SER A 147 26.06 -17.44 -8.86
CA SER A 147 25.51 -18.64 -8.21
C SER A 147 25.62 -18.64 -6.68
N GLN A 148 26.51 -17.83 -6.11
CA GLN A 148 26.64 -17.65 -4.66
C GLN A 148 25.66 -16.63 -4.08
N GLN A 149 24.97 -15.84 -4.93
CA GLN A 149 24.02 -14.84 -4.49
C GLN A 149 22.62 -15.46 -4.36
N GLN A 150 21.97 -15.19 -3.23
CA GLN A 150 20.63 -15.72 -2.95
C GLN A 150 19.56 -15.01 -3.80
N SER A 151 18.64 -15.80 -4.36
CA SER A 151 17.45 -15.34 -5.09
C SER A 151 16.17 -15.69 -4.32
N PRO A 152 15.13 -14.83 -4.35
CA PRO A 152 13.85 -15.15 -3.74
C PRO A 152 13.05 -16.17 -4.58
N ALA A 153 12.05 -16.80 -3.96
CA ALA A 153 11.08 -17.66 -4.65
C ALA A 153 10.18 -16.92 -5.63
N LEU A 154 9.95 -15.62 -5.44
CA LEU A 154 9.13 -14.77 -6.30
C LEU A 154 9.88 -13.50 -6.71
N MET A 155 9.80 -13.16 -7.98
CA MET A 155 10.33 -11.92 -8.53
C MET A 155 9.52 -11.50 -9.75
N TRP A 156 9.34 -10.20 -9.92
CA TRP A 156 8.65 -9.62 -11.07
C TRP A 156 9.52 -8.53 -11.69
N SER A 157 9.29 -8.27 -12.98
CA SER A 157 9.86 -7.14 -13.68
C SER A 157 8.80 -6.09 -14.00
N TRP A 158 9.25 -4.87 -14.27
CA TRP A 158 8.46 -3.83 -14.89
C TRP A 158 9.37 -3.00 -15.77
N HIS A 159 9.05 -2.94 -17.07
CA HIS A 159 9.93 -2.34 -18.09
C HIS A 159 11.37 -2.88 -18.00
N GLY A 160 11.51 -4.21 -17.84
CA GLY A 160 12.80 -4.90 -17.78
C GLY A 160 13.62 -4.63 -16.52
N LYS A 161 13.04 -4.04 -15.47
CA LYS A 161 13.69 -3.76 -14.18
C LYS A 161 12.96 -4.48 -13.05
N ARG A 162 13.71 -4.96 -12.07
CA ARG A 162 13.18 -5.71 -10.92
C ARG A 162 13.07 -4.79 -9.72
N TYR A 163 11.98 -4.06 -9.62
CA TYR A 163 11.77 -3.08 -8.55
C TYR A 163 11.40 -3.74 -7.23
N LEU A 164 11.82 -3.15 -6.11
CA LEU A 164 11.50 -3.68 -4.77
C LEU A 164 10.35 -2.95 -4.08
N GLY A 165 10.20 -1.65 -4.32
CA GLY A 165 9.22 -0.79 -3.64
C GLY A 165 7.75 -1.03 -4.04
N ALA A 166 6.83 -0.23 -3.47
CA ALA A 166 5.40 -0.53 -3.51
C ALA A 166 4.69 -0.16 -4.82
N ALA A 167 5.21 0.78 -5.60
CA ALA A 167 4.57 1.18 -6.85
C ALA A 167 4.71 0.10 -7.92
N HIS A 168 5.97 -0.23 -8.24
CA HIS A 168 6.33 -1.05 -9.41
C HIS A 168 6.93 -2.41 -9.07
N GLY A 169 6.99 -2.76 -7.78
CA GLY A 169 7.89 -3.80 -7.30
C GLY A 169 7.25 -4.84 -6.37
N VAL A 170 8.14 -5.70 -5.87
CA VAL A 170 7.81 -6.84 -5.00
C VAL A 170 6.91 -6.42 -3.84
N ALA A 171 7.21 -5.29 -3.17
CA ALA A 171 6.47 -4.88 -1.99
C ALA A 171 4.98 -4.66 -2.25
N GLY A 172 4.65 -3.99 -3.36
CA GLY A 172 3.27 -3.66 -3.68
C GLY A 172 2.48 -4.87 -4.16
N ILE A 173 3.13 -5.73 -4.95
CA ILE A 173 2.53 -6.98 -5.42
C ILE A 173 2.17 -7.86 -4.21
N LEU A 174 3.12 -8.08 -3.31
CA LEU A 174 2.89 -8.91 -2.12
C LEU A 174 1.89 -8.27 -1.16
N GLN A 175 1.90 -6.94 -0.98
CA GLN A 175 0.92 -6.25 -0.15
C GLN A 175 -0.51 -6.56 -0.63
N THR A 176 -0.76 -6.45 -1.94
CA THR A 176 -2.10 -6.71 -2.47
C THR A 176 -2.46 -8.20 -2.42
N VAL A 177 -1.52 -9.09 -2.70
CA VAL A 177 -1.75 -10.55 -2.57
C VAL A 177 -2.12 -10.90 -1.14
N LEU A 178 -1.43 -10.36 -0.14
CA LEU A 178 -1.69 -10.60 1.28
C LEU A 178 -3.03 -10.04 1.78
N ALA A 179 -3.72 -9.20 1.01
CA ALA A 179 -5.08 -8.76 1.30
C ALA A 179 -6.15 -9.77 0.85
N CYS A 180 -5.76 -10.85 0.16
CA CYS A 180 -6.67 -11.93 -0.22
C CYS A 180 -6.98 -12.85 0.98
N PRO A 181 -8.11 -13.59 0.93
CA PRO A 181 -8.39 -14.68 1.87
C PRO A 181 -7.23 -15.67 2.00
N LEU A 182 -6.89 -16.05 3.24
CA LEU A 182 -5.74 -16.91 3.52
C LEU A 182 -5.90 -18.31 2.93
N ASP A 183 -7.13 -18.83 2.84
CA ASP A 183 -7.43 -20.12 2.21
C ASP A 183 -7.01 -20.16 0.72
N LEU A 184 -7.15 -19.04 0.00
CA LEU A 184 -6.65 -18.89 -1.37
C LEU A 184 -5.12 -18.78 -1.44
N LEU A 185 -4.48 -18.29 -0.37
CA LEU A 185 -3.03 -18.06 -0.33
C LEU A 185 -2.23 -19.27 0.16
N ASN A 186 -2.86 -20.25 0.83
CA ASN A 186 -2.20 -21.42 1.40
C ASN A 186 -1.13 -22.08 0.49
N PRO A 187 -1.37 -22.30 -0.83
CA PRO A 187 -0.37 -22.91 -1.72
C PRO A 187 0.88 -22.04 -1.98
N TYR A 188 0.80 -20.75 -1.64
CA TYR A 188 1.78 -19.72 -1.98
C TYR A 188 2.48 -19.13 -0.76
N ILE A 189 1.97 -19.37 0.46
CA ILE A 189 2.56 -18.86 1.71
C ILE A 189 4.07 -19.15 1.80
N PRO A 190 4.58 -20.37 1.50
CA PRO A 190 6.01 -20.63 1.57
C PRO A 190 6.84 -19.71 0.65
N ASP A 191 6.40 -19.49 -0.59
CA ASP A 191 7.10 -18.63 -1.56
C ASP A 191 7.04 -17.15 -1.13
N ILE A 192 5.90 -16.73 -0.56
CA ILE A 192 5.72 -15.37 -0.04
C ILE A 192 6.68 -15.14 1.13
N LEU A 193 6.76 -16.07 2.08
CA LEU A 193 7.62 -15.94 3.26
C LEU A 193 9.10 -15.97 2.89
N ASP A 194 9.51 -16.84 1.97
CA ASP A 194 10.88 -16.87 1.43
C ASP A 194 11.26 -15.53 0.77
N THR A 195 10.35 -14.99 -0.05
CA THR A 195 10.56 -13.69 -0.71
C THR A 195 10.61 -12.53 0.28
N VAL A 196 9.76 -12.54 1.31
CA VAL A 196 9.79 -11.55 2.40
C VAL A 196 11.09 -11.64 3.19
N GLU A 197 11.58 -12.85 3.47
CA GLU A 197 12.86 -13.04 4.13
C GLU A 197 14.01 -12.44 3.32
N TRP A 198 14.04 -12.74 2.02
CA TRP A 198 15.01 -12.19 1.08
C TRP A 198 14.96 -10.66 0.99
N LEU A 199 13.75 -10.06 1.04
CA LEU A 199 13.62 -8.60 1.09
C LEU A 199 14.31 -8.02 2.33
N MET A 200 14.18 -8.65 3.49
CA MET A 200 14.86 -8.17 4.70
C MET A 200 16.39 -8.28 4.60
N ASP A 201 16.90 -9.29 3.90
CA ASP A 201 18.34 -9.40 3.61
C ASP A 201 18.85 -8.32 2.65
N CYS A 202 17.96 -7.69 1.87
CA CYS A 202 18.28 -6.54 1.04
C CYS A 202 18.34 -5.21 1.80
N GLN A 203 17.98 -5.18 3.10
CA GLN A 203 18.00 -3.97 3.89
C GLN A 203 19.45 -3.54 4.18
N ASP A 204 19.78 -2.28 3.91
CA ASP A 204 21.11 -1.74 4.16
C ASP A 204 21.34 -1.40 5.65
N GLU A 205 22.56 -0.96 5.96
CA GLU A 205 22.98 -0.60 7.32
C GLU A 205 22.20 0.58 7.92
N GLU A 206 21.71 1.51 7.09
CA GLU A 206 20.91 2.66 7.51
C GLU A 206 19.42 2.33 7.70
N GLY A 207 18.99 1.16 7.20
CA GLY A 207 17.61 0.69 7.27
C GLY A 207 16.80 0.94 6.01
N ASN A 208 17.44 1.33 4.91
CA ASN A 208 16.79 1.54 3.62
C ASN A 208 16.87 0.29 2.73
N TRP A 209 16.17 0.33 1.61
CA TRP A 209 16.18 -0.73 0.60
C TRP A 209 16.48 -0.16 -0.77
N PRO A 210 17.28 -0.87 -1.58
CA PRO A 210 17.58 -0.41 -2.92
C PRO A 210 16.31 -0.34 -3.76
N THR A 211 16.30 0.58 -4.71
CA THR A 211 15.14 0.74 -5.62
C THR A 211 14.87 -0.53 -6.44
N LYS A 212 15.93 -1.28 -6.76
CA LYS A 212 15.91 -2.45 -7.65
C LYS A 212 16.70 -3.60 -7.03
N ALA A 213 16.35 -4.82 -7.38
CA ALA A 213 17.10 -6.02 -7.01
C ALA A 213 18.55 -5.94 -7.56
N PRO A 214 19.57 -6.36 -6.78
CA PRO A 214 20.96 -6.36 -7.23
C PRO A 214 21.18 -7.21 -8.50
N ARG A 215 22.12 -6.83 -9.37
CA ARG A 215 22.42 -7.57 -10.62
C ARG A 215 23.87 -8.04 -10.64
N HIS A 216 24.15 -9.10 -11.42
CA HIS A 216 25.51 -9.59 -11.63
C HIS A 216 26.48 -8.45 -12.04
N GLY A 217 27.60 -8.34 -11.33
CA GLY A 217 28.68 -7.40 -11.65
C GLY A 217 28.42 -5.94 -11.30
N LYS A 218 27.23 -5.58 -10.77
CA LYS A 218 27.01 -4.27 -10.14
C LYS A 218 27.14 -4.42 -8.63
N VAL A 219 28.28 -3.98 -8.10
CA VAL A 219 28.40 -3.70 -6.67
C VAL A 219 27.30 -2.70 -6.34
N SER A 220 26.59 -2.93 -5.24
CA SER A 220 25.54 -2.07 -4.68
C SER A 220 25.95 -0.61 -4.39
N GLY A 221 27.14 -0.18 -4.82
CA GLY A 221 27.71 1.14 -4.60
C GLY A 221 27.54 2.18 -5.72
N ASP A 222 27.09 1.81 -6.94
CA ASP A 222 26.98 2.79 -8.04
C ASP A 222 25.67 3.61 -8.02
N GLU A 223 24.58 3.08 -7.47
CA GLU A 223 23.34 3.84 -7.23
C GLU A 223 23.21 4.09 -5.73
N LYS A 224 23.36 5.35 -5.30
CA LYS A 224 23.20 5.70 -3.88
C LYS A 224 21.77 5.36 -3.41
N ASN A 225 21.67 4.67 -2.28
CA ASN A 225 20.39 4.25 -1.71
C ASN A 225 19.68 5.38 -0.94
N GLU A 226 19.33 6.46 -1.63
CA GLU A 226 18.86 7.71 -1.00
C GLU A 226 17.33 7.87 -0.98
N LEU A 227 16.60 7.09 -1.79
CA LEU A 227 15.14 7.23 -1.87
C LEU A 227 14.47 6.61 -0.65
N VAL A 228 13.70 7.42 0.08
CA VAL A 228 12.86 6.99 1.22
C VAL A 228 11.41 7.32 0.88
N GLN A 229 10.83 6.55 -0.03
CA GLN A 229 9.52 6.85 -0.64
C GLN A 229 8.62 5.60 -0.62
N TRP A 230 7.30 5.75 -0.72
CA TRP A 230 6.39 4.60 -0.84
C TRP A 230 6.69 3.83 -2.13
N CYS A 231 6.87 4.55 -3.25
CA CYS A 231 7.18 3.93 -4.53
C CYS A 231 8.56 3.23 -4.54
N HIS A 232 9.58 3.81 -3.89
CA HIS A 232 10.96 3.32 -3.88
C HIS A 232 11.64 3.58 -2.52
N GLY A 233 12.12 2.50 -1.88
CA GLY A 233 12.83 2.55 -0.60
C GLY A 233 12.01 2.05 0.58
N ALA A 234 12.38 2.50 1.77
CA ALA A 234 11.90 1.93 3.03
C ALA A 234 10.39 1.99 3.26
N ILE A 235 9.69 3.06 2.86
CA ILE A 235 8.29 3.30 3.26
C ILE A 235 7.38 2.15 2.80
N GLY A 236 7.42 1.80 1.50
CA GLY A 236 6.57 0.74 0.97
C GLY A 236 6.87 -0.65 1.54
N ILE A 237 8.15 -0.94 1.82
CA ILE A 237 8.59 -2.23 2.35
C ILE A 237 8.27 -2.35 3.85
N VAL A 238 8.44 -1.29 4.64
CA VAL A 238 8.04 -1.25 6.06
C VAL A 238 6.55 -1.53 6.21
N MET A 239 5.72 -0.99 5.32
CA MET A 239 4.28 -1.28 5.30
C MET A 239 4.00 -2.76 5.01
N LEU A 240 4.66 -3.35 4.01
CA LEU A 240 4.55 -4.79 3.72
C LEU A 240 4.94 -5.65 4.94
N LEU A 241 6.11 -5.39 5.52
CA LEU A 241 6.58 -6.16 6.67
C LEU A 241 5.63 -6.01 7.87
N SER A 242 5.07 -4.82 8.06
CA SER A 242 4.04 -4.57 9.08
C SER A 242 2.78 -5.40 8.81
N THR A 243 2.33 -5.51 7.57
CA THR A 243 1.21 -6.38 7.16
C THR A 243 1.50 -7.85 7.47
N VAL A 244 2.68 -8.35 7.10
CA VAL A 244 3.11 -9.73 7.37
C VAL A 244 3.10 -10.05 8.86
N LEU A 245 3.60 -9.14 9.70
CA LEU A 245 3.61 -9.29 11.14
C LEU A 245 2.17 -9.30 11.71
N LYS A 246 1.32 -8.35 11.30
CA LYS A 246 -0.09 -8.30 11.73
C LYS A 246 -0.84 -9.59 11.38
N LEU A 247 -0.71 -10.06 10.14
CA LEU A 247 -1.33 -11.31 9.69
C LEU A 247 -0.86 -12.49 10.53
N SER A 248 0.44 -12.55 10.84
CA SER A 248 0.99 -13.61 11.69
C SER A 248 0.43 -13.60 13.11
N SER A 249 0.26 -12.42 13.71
CA SER A 249 -0.26 -12.31 15.07
C SER A 249 -1.77 -12.58 15.13
N GLN A 250 -2.51 -12.24 14.06
CA GLN A 250 -3.97 -12.36 14.02
C GLN A 250 -4.46 -13.74 13.54
N ASN A 251 -3.66 -14.48 12.76
CA ASN A 251 -4.07 -15.72 12.10
C ASN A 251 -3.08 -16.87 12.36
N LEU A 252 -2.76 -17.12 13.64
CA LEU A 252 -1.71 -18.07 14.07
C LEU A 252 -1.81 -19.51 13.54
N GLN A 253 -2.98 -19.94 13.05
CA GLN A 253 -3.18 -21.27 12.49
C GLN A 253 -2.92 -21.33 10.98
N GLU A 254 -3.27 -20.27 10.26
CA GLU A 254 -3.25 -20.23 8.78
C GLU A 254 -2.01 -19.50 8.24
N PHE A 255 -1.54 -18.48 8.95
CA PHE A 255 -0.38 -17.68 8.58
C PHE A 255 0.50 -17.49 9.82
N ARG A 256 1.51 -18.34 10.00
CA ARG A 256 2.40 -18.27 11.17
C ARG A 256 3.84 -18.06 10.76
N LEU A 257 4.43 -16.97 11.22
CA LEU A 257 5.87 -16.76 11.10
C LEU A 257 6.64 -17.65 12.07
N PRO A 258 7.70 -18.34 11.61
CA PRO A 258 8.70 -18.92 12.50
C PRO A 258 9.30 -17.84 13.39
N VAL A 259 9.71 -18.21 14.62
CA VAL A 259 10.24 -17.24 15.62
C VAL A 259 11.42 -16.43 15.07
N HIS A 260 12.34 -17.06 14.34
CA HIS A 260 13.46 -16.34 13.74
C HIS A 260 13.00 -15.26 12.75
N LEU A 261 11.97 -15.57 11.94
CA LEU A 261 11.46 -14.70 10.90
C LEU A 261 10.65 -13.54 11.50
N LEU A 262 9.87 -13.82 12.55
CA LEU A 262 9.20 -12.81 13.37
C LEU A 262 10.19 -11.81 13.98
N ASN A 263 11.29 -12.30 14.57
CA ASN A 263 12.33 -11.46 15.14
C ASN A 263 13.02 -10.60 14.07
N LYS A 264 13.38 -11.22 12.93
CA LYS A 264 14.00 -10.53 11.79
C LYS A 264 13.09 -9.45 11.23
N ALA A 265 11.79 -9.72 11.06
CA ALA A 265 10.80 -8.75 10.63
C ALA A 265 10.67 -7.59 11.62
N THR A 266 10.58 -7.89 12.92
CA THR A 266 10.48 -6.86 13.97
C THR A 266 11.69 -5.91 13.96
N VAL A 267 12.91 -6.46 13.84
CA VAL A 267 14.14 -5.67 13.74
C VAL A 267 14.15 -4.82 12.46
N SER A 268 13.83 -5.44 11.32
CA SER A 268 13.83 -4.76 10.02
C SER A 268 12.82 -3.61 9.95
N ILE A 269 11.61 -3.82 10.51
CA ILE A 269 10.56 -2.79 10.64
C ILE A 269 11.06 -1.63 11.50
N ARG A 270 11.62 -1.89 12.69
CA ARG A 270 12.13 -0.84 13.58
C ARG A 270 13.23 -0.01 12.91
N LYS A 271 14.15 -0.68 12.23
CA LYS A 271 15.25 -0.03 11.52
C LYS A 271 14.74 0.85 10.38
N GLY A 272 13.84 0.33 9.54
CA GLY A 272 13.22 1.08 8.45
C GLY A 272 12.36 2.23 8.95
N ALA A 273 11.56 2.04 10.00
CA ALA A 273 10.72 3.09 10.58
C ALA A 273 11.56 4.20 11.23
N SER A 274 12.71 3.86 11.83
CA SER A 274 13.67 4.85 12.34
C SER A 274 14.24 5.71 11.20
N LEU A 275 14.62 5.08 10.08
CA LEU A 275 15.04 5.81 8.87
C LEU A 275 13.90 6.69 8.32
N VAL A 276 12.69 6.16 8.19
CA VAL A 276 11.51 6.91 7.71
C VAL A 276 11.24 8.12 8.59
N TYR A 277 11.42 8.04 9.91
CA TYR A 277 11.28 9.22 10.75
C TYR A 277 12.40 10.24 10.54
N ARG A 278 13.67 9.79 10.42
CA ARG A 278 14.83 10.67 10.20
C ARG A 278 14.80 11.38 8.83
N HIS A 279 14.32 10.69 7.79
CA HIS A 279 14.44 11.14 6.40
C HIS A 279 13.12 11.27 5.63
N GLY A 280 11.98 10.92 6.24
CA GLY A 280 10.65 10.94 5.61
C GLY A 280 9.96 12.31 5.62
N PHE A 281 10.57 13.35 6.18
CA PHE A 281 10.15 14.73 5.93
C PHE A 281 10.67 15.19 4.55
N LEU A 282 10.08 14.62 3.50
CA LEU A 282 10.59 14.70 2.14
C LEU A 282 10.45 16.10 1.54
N ARG A 283 11.54 16.61 0.95
CA ARG A 283 11.53 17.87 0.20
C ARG A 283 10.71 17.82 -1.09
N LYS A 284 10.25 16.65 -1.54
CA LYS A 284 9.52 16.51 -2.81
C LYS A 284 8.05 16.94 -2.71
N GLY A 285 7.50 17.04 -1.49
CA GLY A 285 6.13 17.46 -1.26
C GLY A 285 5.44 16.65 -0.16
N VAL A 286 4.14 16.90 0.02
CA VAL A 286 3.34 16.32 1.10
C VAL A 286 2.52 15.08 0.69
N GLY A 287 2.49 14.71 -0.59
CA GLY A 287 1.68 13.59 -1.10
C GLY A 287 2.03 12.20 -0.55
N LEU A 288 1.31 11.18 -1.04
CA LEU A 288 1.44 9.79 -0.59
C LEU A 288 2.61 9.03 -1.24
N CYS A 289 2.82 9.19 -2.55
CA CYS A 289 3.72 8.33 -3.35
C CYS A 289 5.19 8.50 -2.96
N HIS A 290 5.60 9.75 -2.84
CA HIS A 290 6.96 10.17 -2.53
C HIS A 290 6.96 11.52 -1.81
N GLY A 291 6.01 11.68 -0.89
CA GLY A 291 5.89 12.84 -0.01
C GLY A 291 5.67 12.42 1.44
N VAL A 292 5.54 13.42 2.33
CA VAL A 292 5.44 13.20 3.78
C VAL A 292 4.23 12.34 4.17
N GLY A 293 3.13 12.41 3.42
CA GLY A 293 1.94 11.59 3.64
C GLY A 293 2.25 10.09 3.64
N GLY A 294 3.09 9.62 2.72
CA GLY A 294 3.51 8.22 2.69
C GLY A 294 4.33 7.83 3.93
N SER A 295 5.21 8.72 4.39
CA SER A 295 6.01 8.49 5.60
C SER A 295 5.15 8.37 6.85
N ILE A 296 4.11 9.20 6.96
CA ILE A 296 3.12 9.12 8.03
C ILE A 296 2.48 7.74 8.06
N TYR A 297 1.96 7.25 6.92
CA TYR A 297 1.33 5.93 6.87
C TYR A 297 2.28 4.79 7.22
N ALA A 298 3.54 4.80 6.79
CA ALA A 298 4.50 3.77 7.20
C ALA A 298 4.76 3.75 8.72
N LEU A 299 4.79 4.92 9.36
CA LEU A 299 4.92 5.02 10.82
C LEU A 299 3.66 4.55 11.54
N LEU A 300 2.47 4.81 10.98
CA LEU A 300 1.20 4.27 11.49
C LEU A 300 1.14 2.73 11.34
N SER A 301 1.51 2.18 10.19
CA SER A 301 1.60 0.73 9.98
C SER A 301 2.57 0.06 10.96
N THR A 302 3.70 0.72 11.24
CA THR A 302 4.69 0.27 12.24
C THR A 302 4.09 0.27 13.64
N SER A 303 3.41 1.36 14.01
CA SER A 303 2.73 1.49 15.31
C SER A 303 1.73 0.36 15.53
N ASP A 304 0.95 0.03 14.50
CA ASP A 304 -0.06 -1.04 14.53
C ASP A 304 0.59 -2.43 14.65
N ALA A 305 1.63 -2.69 13.86
CA ALA A 305 2.31 -3.99 13.86
C ALA A 305 3.03 -4.26 15.19
N LEU A 306 3.75 -3.26 15.73
CA LEU A 306 4.51 -3.44 16.96
C LEU A 306 3.62 -3.61 18.19
N ALA A 307 2.37 -3.14 18.15
CA ALA A 307 1.39 -3.42 19.20
C ALA A 307 1.03 -4.92 19.31
N LEU A 308 1.25 -5.69 18.25
CA LEU A 308 0.85 -7.10 18.14
C LEU A 308 2.03 -8.08 18.29
N VAL A 309 3.24 -7.61 18.61
CA VAL A 309 4.41 -8.48 18.77
C VAL A 309 4.31 -9.28 20.07
N PRO A 310 4.24 -10.62 20.01
CA PRO A 310 4.17 -11.44 21.22
C PRO A 310 5.46 -11.37 22.05
N GLY A 311 5.33 -11.28 23.37
CA GLY A 311 6.47 -11.33 24.29
C GLY A 311 7.31 -10.05 24.39
N ASP A 312 6.96 -8.99 23.66
CA ASP A 312 7.55 -7.66 23.83
C ASP A 312 6.85 -6.95 25.00
N SER A 313 7.52 -6.84 26.16
CA SER A 313 6.96 -6.14 27.33
C SER A 313 6.71 -4.65 27.07
N ASP A 314 7.39 -4.07 26.08
CA ASP A 314 7.32 -2.64 25.75
C ASP A 314 6.47 -2.37 24.49
N HIS A 315 5.69 -3.35 24.00
CA HIS A 315 4.87 -3.21 22.78
C HIS A 315 3.98 -1.95 22.79
N LYS A 316 3.38 -1.60 23.94
CA LYS A 316 2.57 -0.37 24.08
C LYS A 316 3.41 0.90 23.92
N HIS A 317 4.58 0.93 24.56
CA HIS A 317 5.51 2.05 24.44
C HIS A 317 6.02 2.20 23.01
N ASN A 318 6.41 1.10 22.38
CA ASN A 318 6.88 1.05 21.00
C ASN A 318 5.79 1.49 20.01
N SER A 319 4.57 1.00 20.17
CA SER A 319 3.43 1.41 19.36
C SER A 319 3.17 2.91 19.47
N LEU A 320 3.08 3.45 20.70
CA LEU A 320 2.86 4.87 20.93
C LEU A 320 4.01 5.74 20.39
N TYR A 321 5.25 5.28 20.52
CA TYR A 321 6.46 5.97 20.04
C TYR A 321 6.43 6.24 18.52
N TYR A 322 5.96 5.28 17.70
CA TYR A 322 5.85 5.48 16.26
C TYR A 322 4.59 6.28 15.88
N PHE A 323 3.49 6.13 16.62
CA PHE A 323 2.31 6.98 16.43
C PHE A 323 2.65 8.46 16.67
N GLN A 324 3.36 8.80 17.74
CA GLN A 324 3.81 10.16 18.03
C GLN A 324 4.70 10.74 16.93
N ARG A 325 5.52 9.91 16.26
CA ARG A 325 6.33 10.33 15.11
C ARG A 325 5.51 10.64 13.87
N ALA A 326 4.48 9.82 13.60
CA ALA A 326 3.52 10.11 12.55
C ALA A 326 2.83 11.46 12.80
N VAL A 327 2.38 11.72 14.03
CA VAL A 327 1.80 13.01 14.44
C VAL A 327 2.80 14.15 14.26
N HIS A 328 4.06 13.95 14.66
CA HIS A 328 5.09 14.97 14.51
C HIS A 328 5.36 15.32 13.05
N LEU A 329 5.50 14.34 12.14
CA LEU A 329 5.67 14.61 10.71
C LEU A 329 4.46 15.33 10.11
N ALA A 330 3.24 14.96 10.51
CA ALA A 330 2.04 15.66 10.09
C ALA A 330 2.04 17.12 10.56
N TYR A 331 2.40 17.36 11.83
CA TYR A 331 2.52 18.70 12.38
C TYR A 331 3.54 19.55 11.61
N LEU A 332 4.75 19.04 11.34
CA LEU A 332 5.75 19.75 10.53
C LEU A 332 5.23 20.07 9.13
N SER A 333 4.41 19.17 8.55
CA SER A 333 3.82 19.36 7.23
C SER A 333 2.80 20.51 7.17
N THR A 334 2.35 21.06 8.30
CA THR A 334 1.50 22.27 8.30
C THR A 334 2.24 23.50 7.77
N SER A 335 3.57 23.50 7.81
CA SER A 335 4.42 24.57 7.27
C SER A 335 4.76 24.38 5.79
N TYR A 336 4.12 23.45 5.07
CA TYR A 336 4.48 23.11 3.69
C TYR A 336 4.41 24.31 2.73
N GLU A 337 3.44 25.23 2.89
CA GLU A 337 3.31 26.43 2.06
C GLU A 337 4.54 27.30 2.20
N LYS A 338 4.95 27.58 3.44
CA LYS A 338 6.15 28.37 3.73
C LYS A 338 7.42 27.70 3.21
N LEU A 339 7.58 26.40 3.43
CA LEU A 339 8.72 25.63 2.90
C LEU A 339 8.77 25.62 1.37
N THR A 340 7.60 25.67 0.72
CA THR A 340 7.50 25.76 -0.74
C THR A 340 7.87 27.16 -1.23
N GLU A 341 7.38 28.21 -0.57
CA GLU A 341 7.75 29.61 -0.85
C GLU A 341 9.26 29.85 -0.69
N ASP A 342 9.87 29.24 0.33
CA ASP A 342 11.29 29.36 0.63
C ASP A 342 12.18 28.46 -0.25
N GLY A 343 11.58 27.62 -1.12
CA GLY A 343 12.30 26.70 -2.02
C GLY A 343 12.91 25.48 -1.33
N GLU A 344 12.55 25.21 -0.07
CA GLU A 344 13.00 24.06 0.70
C GLU A 344 12.18 22.79 0.40
N MET A 345 10.95 22.96 -0.08
CA MET A 345 10.05 21.90 -0.56
C MET A 345 9.58 22.20 -1.98
N GLY A 346 9.46 21.16 -2.81
CA GLY A 346 8.98 21.26 -4.18
C GLY A 346 7.46 21.33 -4.27
N VAL A 347 6.97 22.00 -5.32
CA VAL A 347 5.57 21.93 -5.75
C VAL A 347 5.38 20.63 -6.55
N PRO A 348 4.45 19.74 -6.18
CA PRO A 348 4.17 18.55 -6.97
C PRO A 348 3.58 18.89 -8.35
N ASP A 349 3.74 18.02 -9.33
CA ASP A 349 3.19 18.23 -10.69
C ASP A 349 1.65 18.36 -10.65
N ARG A 350 0.98 17.60 -9.78
CA ARG A 350 -0.46 17.73 -9.50
C ARG A 350 -0.69 18.08 -8.02
N PRO A 351 -0.62 19.36 -7.62
CA PRO A 351 -0.66 19.79 -6.22
C PRO A 351 -1.93 19.38 -5.45
N GLY A 352 -3.06 19.21 -6.14
CA GLY A 352 -4.33 18.78 -5.53
C GLY A 352 -4.60 17.28 -5.55
N SER A 353 -3.71 16.46 -6.13
CA SER A 353 -3.96 15.03 -6.33
C SER A 353 -3.77 14.19 -5.06
N LEU A 354 -4.30 12.96 -5.08
CA LEU A 354 -4.20 12.02 -3.97
C LEU A 354 -2.76 11.52 -3.75
N TYR A 355 -2.03 11.15 -4.80
CA TYR A 355 -0.72 10.51 -4.67
C TYR A 355 0.46 11.49 -4.65
N GLU A 356 0.33 12.69 -5.23
CA GLU A 356 1.42 13.67 -5.25
C GLU A 356 1.15 14.88 -4.35
N GLY A 357 -0.12 15.20 -4.11
CA GLY A 357 -0.56 16.48 -3.58
C GLY A 357 -1.29 16.44 -2.24
N LEU A 358 -2.02 17.52 -1.99
CA LEU A 358 -2.68 17.82 -0.72
C LEU A 358 -3.78 16.82 -0.35
N ALA A 359 -4.50 16.26 -1.31
CA ALA A 359 -5.55 15.29 -1.00
C ALA A 359 -4.99 14.07 -0.25
N GLY A 360 -3.77 13.63 -0.59
CA GLY A 360 -3.05 12.59 0.14
C GLY A 360 -2.70 12.98 1.58
N MET A 361 -2.20 14.19 1.78
CA MET A 361 -1.91 14.73 3.11
C MET A 361 -3.19 14.89 3.95
N CYS A 362 -4.31 15.28 3.34
CA CYS A 362 -5.61 15.29 4.02
C CYS A 362 -6.04 13.91 4.50
N CYS A 363 -5.81 12.84 3.72
CA CYS A 363 -6.06 11.47 4.16
C CYS A 363 -5.19 11.10 5.38
N ALA A 364 -3.90 11.41 5.34
CA ALA A 364 -2.98 11.17 6.45
C ALA A 364 -3.41 11.90 7.74
N TRP A 365 -3.81 13.17 7.62
CA TRP A 365 -4.36 13.94 8.74
C TRP A 365 -5.68 13.39 9.26
N GLY A 366 -6.57 12.96 8.37
CA GLY A 366 -7.82 12.30 8.74
C GLY A 366 -7.60 11.04 9.57
N GLU A 367 -6.58 10.24 9.21
CA GLU A 367 -6.17 9.07 9.97
C GLU A 367 -5.66 9.43 11.37
N ILE A 368 -4.76 10.41 11.46
CA ILE A 368 -4.21 10.90 12.74
C ILE A 368 -5.30 11.45 13.64
N ALA A 369 -6.18 12.30 13.12
CA ALA A 369 -7.24 12.94 13.90
C ALA A 369 -8.18 11.89 14.52
N ARG A 370 -8.54 10.87 13.75
CA ARG A 370 -9.42 9.79 14.19
C ARG A 370 -8.77 8.89 15.24
N ARG A 371 -7.49 8.53 15.08
CA ARG A 371 -6.74 7.78 16.11
C ARG A 371 -6.58 8.58 17.39
N THR A 372 -6.32 9.89 17.28
CA THR A 372 -6.20 10.78 18.44
C THR A 372 -7.50 10.89 19.22
N ALA A 373 -8.64 11.04 18.52
CA ALA A 373 -9.95 11.08 19.15
C ALA A 373 -10.28 9.78 19.90
N ALA A 374 -9.82 8.61 19.41
CA ALA A 374 -10.00 7.34 20.11
C ALA A 374 -9.24 7.29 21.45
N ILE A 375 -8.01 7.81 21.50
CA ILE A 375 -7.20 7.89 22.73
C ILE A 375 -7.88 8.77 23.78
N ASP A 376 -8.39 9.94 23.36
CA ASP A 376 -9.05 10.88 24.28
C ASP A 376 -10.32 10.32 24.92
N VAL A 377 -11.02 9.41 24.23
CA VAL A 377 -12.21 8.72 24.77
C VAL A 377 -11.80 7.67 25.81
N GLU A 378 -10.76 6.87 25.55
CA GLU A 378 -10.25 5.89 26.51
C GLU A 378 -9.73 6.56 27.79
N GLY A 379 -9.02 7.69 27.67
CA GLY A 379 -8.52 8.46 28.82
C GLY A 379 -9.60 9.06 29.71
N LYS A 380 -10.81 9.31 29.18
CA LYS A 380 -11.96 9.82 29.95
C LYS A 380 -12.81 8.73 30.59
N ALA A 381 -12.72 7.48 30.09
CA ALA A 381 -13.54 6.36 30.56
C ALA A 381 -13.02 5.70 31.86
N GLY A 382 -11.87 6.10 32.39
CA GLY A 382 -11.41 5.74 33.74
C GLY A 382 -11.20 4.25 34.01
N SER A 383 -11.12 3.38 32.99
CA SER A 383 -11.01 1.94 33.23
C SER A 383 -9.55 1.54 33.49
N GLU A 384 -9.18 1.37 34.75
CA GLU A 384 -7.89 0.78 35.14
C GLU A 384 -7.77 -0.72 34.78
N HIS A 385 -8.84 -1.36 34.29
CA HIS A 385 -8.91 -2.82 34.07
C HIS A 385 -9.42 -3.28 32.69
N SER A 386 -9.49 -2.39 31.69
CA SER A 386 -9.66 -2.85 30.30
C SER A 386 -8.32 -2.83 29.59
N ASN A 387 -7.97 -3.93 28.92
CA ASN A 387 -6.83 -3.90 27.99
C ASN A 387 -7.13 -2.82 26.95
N PRO A 388 -6.30 -1.76 26.82
CA PRO A 388 -6.52 -0.77 25.79
C PRO A 388 -6.52 -1.53 24.46
N GLN A 389 -7.61 -1.38 23.72
CA GLN A 389 -7.70 -1.93 22.38
C GLN A 389 -6.56 -1.29 21.55
N PRO A 390 -5.91 -2.02 20.64
CA PRO A 390 -4.96 -1.37 19.72
C PRO A 390 -5.65 -0.17 19.09
N LEU A 391 -4.95 0.99 19.06
CA LEU A 391 -5.45 2.26 18.48
C LEU A 391 -6.24 1.93 17.23
N SER A 392 -7.57 2.07 17.29
CA SER A 392 -8.42 1.40 16.31
C SER A 392 -8.05 1.87 14.90
N ILE A 393 -7.61 0.91 14.06
CA ILE A 393 -7.27 1.17 12.66
C ILE A 393 -8.54 1.68 12.02
N ALA A 394 -8.48 2.90 11.51
CA ALA A 394 -9.69 3.55 11.05
C ALA A 394 -9.71 3.76 9.53
N SER A 395 -8.55 3.79 8.87
CA SER A 395 -8.37 3.57 7.42
C SER A 395 -6.91 3.28 7.08
N GLY A 396 -6.68 2.40 6.09
CA GLY A 396 -5.34 2.17 5.53
C GLY A 396 -4.87 3.31 4.61
N PHE A 397 -3.69 3.15 4.03
CA PHE A 397 -3.14 3.94 2.93
C PHE A 397 -4.09 3.86 1.71
N PRO A 398 -4.65 4.99 1.25
CA PRO A 398 -5.65 5.01 0.18
C PRO A 398 -5.16 4.37 -1.11
N GLY A 399 -5.93 3.44 -1.68
CA GLY A 399 -5.57 2.76 -2.93
C GLY A 399 -4.49 1.69 -2.80
N TYR A 400 -4.16 1.28 -1.56
CA TYR A 400 -3.08 0.31 -1.29
C TYR A 400 -3.49 -0.74 -0.26
N ASP A 401 -3.87 -0.32 0.96
CA ASP A 401 -4.27 -1.24 2.05
C ASP A 401 -5.50 -0.76 2.86
N ASP A 402 -6.29 0.14 2.27
CA ASP A 402 -7.57 0.64 2.79
C ASP A 402 -8.79 -0.23 2.40
N LEU A 403 -8.62 -1.56 2.32
CA LEU A 403 -9.59 -2.46 1.71
C LEU A 403 -10.87 -2.73 2.51
#